data_AF-A0A074Z2P6-F1
#
_entry.id   AF-A0A074Z2P6-F1
#
_cell.length_a   1.000
_cell.length_b   1.000
_cell.length_c   1.000
_cell.angle_alpha   90.00
_cell.angle_beta   90.00
_cell.angle_gamma   90.00
#
_symmetry.space_group_name_H-M   'P 1'
#
loop_
_entity.id
_entity.type
_entity.pdbx_description
1 polymer ?
#
loop_
_entity_poly.entity_id
_entity_poly.type
_entity_poly.pdbx_seq_one_letter_code
_entity_poly.pdbx_strand_id
1 'polypeptide(L)'
;MTTLILATDMARHGEILDTLKRYIEEGFVLDKKEHREQLKLVLIKCCDISNEVRPMNVSEPWVDCLLEEYFTQSDREKEEGLPVAPFMDREKVTKSSAQTGFLKFVLIPMFQTVAKIFPIIDEIMVTQLKVALERYEELQAEEEGERKKSSAIIDEAD
;
A
#
# COMPACT_ATOMS: atom_id res chain seq x y z
N MET A 1 -3.11 -22.91 9.30
CA MET A 1 -2.36 -21.80 9.92
C MET A 1 -1.16 -21.44 9.06
N THR A 2 -0.28 -22.39 8.74
CA THR A 2 0.90 -22.18 7.86
C THR A 2 0.58 -21.50 6.53
N THR A 3 -0.49 -21.91 5.85
CA THR A 3 -0.90 -21.32 4.56
C THR A 3 -1.23 -19.83 4.65
N LEU A 4 -1.80 -19.38 5.77
CA LEU A 4 -2.15 -17.96 5.95
C LEU A 4 -0.91 -17.10 6.19
N ILE A 5 0.06 -17.63 6.94
CA ILE A 5 1.35 -16.96 7.14
C ILE A 5 2.10 -16.85 5.81
N LEU A 6 2.16 -17.93 5.02
CA LEU A 6 2.79 -17.89 3.69
C LEU A 6 2.06 -16.98 2.68
N ALA A 7 0.81 -16.62 2.95
CA ALA A 7 0.04 -15.72 2.10
C ALA A 7 0.36 -14.24 2.37
N THR A 8 0.96 -13.88 3.51
CA THR A 8 1.31 -12.48 3.80
C THR A 8 2.42 -11.98 2.87
N ASP A 9 3.28 -12.87 2.36
CA ASP A 9 4.28 -12.57 1.34
C ASP A 9 3.68 -11.77 0.17
N MET A 10 4.21 -10.56 -0.03
CA MET A 10 3.75 -9.63 -1.06
C MET A 10 4.23 -10.01 -2.47
N ALA A 11 5.25 -10.86 -2.61
CA ALA A 11 5.64 -11.41 -3.91
C ALA A 11 4.51 -12.24 -4.54
N ARG A 12 3.62 -12.82 -3.72
CA ARG A 12 2.46 -13.60 -4.15
C ARG A 12 1.16 -12.81 -4.20
N HIS A 13 1.20 -11.50 -3.96
CA HIS A 13 0.00 -10.66 -3.88
C HIS A 13 -0.87 -10.76 -5.15
N GLY A 14 -0.26 -10.60 -6.34
CA GLY A 14 -0.98 -10.65 -7.62
C GLY A 14 -1.66 -12.00 -7.85
N GLU A 15 -0.91 -13.10 -7.71
CA GLU A 15 -1.41 -14.48 -7.86
C GLU A 15 -2.63 -14.77 -6.97
N ILE A 16 -2.52 -14.40 -5.68
CA ILE A 16 -3.57 -14.64 -4.68
C ILE A 16 -4.80 -13.78 -4.99
N LEU A 17 -4.61 -12.49 -5.32
CA LEU A 17 -5.73 -11.59 -5.57
C LEU A 17 -6.47 -11.95 -6.87
N ASP A 18 -5.74 -12.29 -7.93
CA ASP A 18 -6.33 -12.65 -9.22
C ASP A 18 -7.11 -13.96 -9.16
N THR A 19 -6.67 -14.91 -8.34
CA THR A 19 -7.44 -16.13 -8.07
C THR A 19 -8.79 -15.82 -7.42
N LEU A 20 -8.84 -14.87 -6.47
CA LEU A 20 -10.11 -14.46 -5.86
C LEU A 20 -11.00 -13.72 -6.87
N LYS A 21 -10.43 -12.82 -7.68
CA LYS A 21 -11.18 -12.11 -8.74
C LYS A 21 -11.84 -13.09 -9.69
N ARG A 22 -11.10 -14.12 -10.15
CA ARG A 22 -11.65 -15.18 -10.99
C ARG A 22 -12.83 -15.90 -10.33
N TYR A 23 -12.71 -16.28 -9.04
CA TYR A 23 -13.83 -16.91 -8.33
C TYR A 23 -15.05 -16.00 -8.18
N ILE A 24 -14.85 -14.68 -8.10
CA ILE A 24 -15.95 -13.71 -8.09
C ILE A 24 -16.64 -13.66 -9.46
N GLU A 25 -15.87 -13.62 -10.55
CA GLU A 25 -16.39 -13.62 -11.93
C GLU A 25 -17.13 -14.91 -12.29
N GLU A 26 -16.63 -16.06 -11.82
CA GLU A 26 -17.25 -17.38 -12.03
C GLU A 26 -18.48 -17.65 -11.13
N GLY A 27 -18.84 -16.71 -10.24
CA GLY A 27 -19.91 -16.88 -9.27
C GLY A 27 -19.40 -17.39 -7.92
N PHE A 28 -18.95 -16.46 -7.07
CA PHE A 28 -18.41 -16.79 -5.76
C PHE A 28 -19.47 -17.40 -4.83
N VAL A 29 -19.19 -18.59 -4.28
CA VAL A 29 -20.03 -19.25 -3.27
C VAL A 29 -19.25 -19.41 -1.96
N LEU A 30 -19.73 -18.82 -0.87
CA LEU A 30 -19.05 -18.82 0.43
C LEU A 30 -18.93 -20.24 1.05
N ASP A 31 -19.90 -21.11 0.80
CA ASP A 31 -19.89 -22.48 1.33
C ASP A 31 -18.91 -23.40 0.61
N LYS A 32 -18.47 -23.03 -0.60
CA LYS A 32 -17.48 -23.78 -1.36
C LYS A 32 -16.11 -23.63 -0.70
N LYS A 33 -15.49 -24.76 -0.35
CA LYS A 33 -14.26 -24.81 0.46
C LYS A 33 -13.14 -24.01 -0.19
N GLU A 34 -12.92 -24.18 -1.49
CA GLU A 34 -11.83 -23.53 -2.24
C GLU A 34 -12.01 -22.01 -2.27
N HIS A 35 -13.24 -21.55 -2.46
CA HIS A 35 -13.57 -20.12 -2.48
C HIS A 35 -13.35 -19.49 -1.10
N ARG A 36 -13.81 -20.17 -0.05
CA ARG A 36 -13.61 -19.74 1.34
C ARG A 36 -12.15 -19.73 1.74
N GLU A 37 -11.37 -20.72 1.32
CA GLU A 37 -9.93 -20.76 1.57
C GLU A 37 -9.20 -19.60 0.88
N GLN A 38 -9.53 -19.33 -0.38
CA GLN A 38 -8.97 -18.19 -1.11
C GLN A 38 -9.34 -16.85 -0.47
N LEU A 39 -10.60 -16.69 -0.07
CA LEU A 39 -11.06 -15.49 0.64
C LEU A 39 -10.26 -15.28 1.93
N LYS A 40 -9.97 -16.33 2.70
CA LYS A 40 -9.14 -16.22 3.91
C LYS A 40 -7.72 -15.73 3.60
N LEU A 41 -7.13 -16.15 2.48
CA LEU A 41 -5.81 -15.66 2.05
C LEU A 41 -5.83 -14.16 1.80
N VAL A 42 -6.87 -13.66 1.11
CA VAL A 42 -6.99 -12.21 0.86
C VAL A 42 -7.31 -11.46 2.15
N LEU A 43 -8.18 -11.99 3.01
CA LEU A 43 -8.52 -11.34 4.29
C LEU A 43 -7.32 -11.19 5.23
N ILE A 44 -6.46 -12.21 5.35
CA ILE A 44 -5.25 -12.07 6.19
C ILE A 44 -4.32 -11.00 5.63
N LYS A 45 -4.21 -10.87 4.29
CA LYS A 45 -3.45 -9.78 3.65
C LYS A 45 -4.09 -8.42 3.89
N CYS A 46 -5.41 -8.30 3.81
CA CYS A 46 -6.12 -7.07 4.19
C CYS A 46 -5.77 -6.66 5.62
N CYS A 47 -5.71 -7.60 6.57
CA CYS A 47 -5.32 -7.31 7.95
C CYS A 47 -3.85 -6.88 8.07
N ASP A 48 -2.94 -7.56 7.36
CA ASP A 48 -1.49 -7.34 7.39
C ASP A 48 -1.12 -5.91 6.99
N ILE A 49 -1.77 -5.38 5.94
CA ILE A 49 -1.53 -4.02 5.42
C ILE A 49 -2.73 -3.08 5.64
N SER A 50 -3.40 -3.20 6.79
CA SER A 50 -4.62 -2.43 7.12
C SER A 50 -4.39 -1.03 7.71
N ASN A 51 -3.14 -0.60 7.93
CA ASN A 51 -2.86 0.64 8.67
C ASN A 51 -3.58 1.85 8.07
N GLU A 52 -3.54 2.01 6.74
CA GLU A 52 -4.18 3.15 6.04
C GLU A 52 -5.71 3.07 5.95
N VAL A 53 -6.32 2.00 6.44
CA VAL A 53 -7.79 1.94 6.62
C VAL A 53 -8.20 2.75 7.86
N ARG A 54 -7.27 3.00 8.78
CA ARG A 54 -7.52 3.74 10.02
C ARG A 54 -7.47 5.26 9.76
N PRO A 55 -8.08 6.08 10.63
CA PRO A 55 -7.90 7.53 10.58
C PRO A 55 -6.42 7.92 10.57
N MET A 56 -6.08 8.99 9.85
CA MET A 56 -4.67 9.36 9.58
C MET A 56 -3.84 9.61 10.83
N ASN A 57 -4.43 10.18 11.88
CA ASN A 57 -3.74 10.35 13.17
C ASN A 57 -3.29 9.02 13.81
N VAL A 58 -3.84 7.89 13.35
CA VAL A 58 -3.44 6.54 13.73
C VAL A 58 -2.55 5.89 12.67
N SER A 59 -2.78 6.11 11.37
CA SER A 59 -2.00 5.47 10.30
C SER A 59 -0.64 6.12 10.06
N GLU A 60 -0.54 7.45 10.13
CA GLU A 60 0.67 8.21 9.79
C GLU A 60 1.92 7.82 10.60
N PRO A 61 1.84 7.55 11.92
CA PRO A 61 3.02 7.12 12.68
C PRO A 61 3.58 5.78 12.19
N TRP A 62 2.72 4.88 11.68
CA TRP A 62 3.17 3.60 11.13
C TRP A 62 3.92 3.76 9.82
N VAL A 63 3.61 4.79 9.03
CA VAL A 63 4.35 5.10 7.82
C VAL A 63 5.76 5.59 8.15
N ASP A 64 5.91 6.39 9.21
CA ASP A 64 7.25 6.81 9.66
C ASP A 64 8.08 5.60 10.11
N CYS A 65 7.48 4.67 10.87
CA CYS A 65 8.15 3.43 11.24
C CYS A 65 8.55 2.58 10.03
N LEU A 66 7.64 2.44 9.04
CA LEU A 66 7.90 1.67 7.82
C LEU A 66 9.05 2.26 7.01
N LEU A 67 9.05 3.57 6.81
CA LEU A 67 10.09 4.24 6.03
C LEU A 67 11.43 4.17 6.74
N GLU A 68 11.48 4.35 8.05
CA GLU A 68 12.73 4.22 8.81
C GLU A 68 13.32 2.80 8.70
N GLU A 69 12.48 1.77 8.74
CA GLU A 69 12.92 0.38 8.52
C GLU A 69 13.49 0.18 7.11
N TYR A 70 12.77 0.64 6.08
CA TYR A 70 13.20 0.53 4.68
C TYR A 70 14.48 1.31 4.39
N PHE A 71 14.60 2.51 4.96
CA PHE A 71 15.79 3.35 4.79
C PHE A 71 16.99 2.75 5.50
N THR A 72 16.81 2.20 6.71
CA THR A 72 17.88 1.49 7.41
C THR A 72 18.40 0.30 6.61
N GLN A 73 17.49 -0.47 6.00
CA GLN A 73 17.88 -1.56 5.12
C GLN A 73 18.62 -1.05 3.87
N SER A 74 18.09 -0.05 3.18
CA SER A 74 18.68 0.43 1.93
C SER A 74 20.04 1.11 2.13
N ASP A 75 20.23 1.82 3.24
CA ASP A 75 21.51 2.41 3.60
C ASP A 75 22.57 1.30 3.80
N ARG A 76 22.19 0.21 4.49
CA ARG A 76 23.07 -0.96 4.65
C ARG A 76 23.34 -1.68 3.33
N GLU A 77 22.34 -1.81 2.46
CA GLU A 77 22.52 -2.38 1.11
C GLU A 77 23.53 -1.54 0.30
N LYS A 78 23.49 -0.20 0.39
CA LYS A 78 24.48 0.68 -0.26
C LYS A 78 25.88 0.45 0.30
N GLU A 79 26.02 0.38 1.63
CA GLU A 79 27.31 0.14 2.29
C GLU A 79 27.93 -1.21 1.91
N GLU A 80 27.09 -2.24 1.75
CA GLU A 80 27.52 -3.59 1.35
C GLU A 80 27.67 -3.76 -0.18
N GLY A 81 27.36 -2.72 -0.98
CA GLY A 81 27.44 -2.76 -2.44
C GLY A 81 26.35 -3.60 -3.11
N LEU A 82 25.22 -3.80 -2.44
CA LEU A 82 24.06 -4.54 -2.93
C LEU A 82 23.10 -3.65 -3.74
N PRO A 83 22.26 -4.25 -4.62
CA PRO A 83 21.23 -3.50 -5.33
C PRO A 83 20.16 -2.96 -4.37
N VAL A 84 19.88 -1.65 -4.47
CA VAL A 84 18.84 -0.97 -3.67
C VAL A 84 17.55 -0.84 -4.47
N ALA A 85 16.44 -1.20 -3.85
CA ALA A 85 15.12 -0.98 -4.43
C ALA A 85 14.79 0.53 -4.48
N PRO A 86 14.37 1.09 -5.64
CA PRO A 86 14.11 2.53 -5.76
C PRO A 86 13.07 3.07 -4.77
N PHE A 87 12.11 2.25 -4.36
CA PHE A 87 11.06 2.62 -3.40
C PHE A 87 11.51 2.54 -1.93
N MET A 88 12.75 2.14 -1.66
CA MET A 88 13.38 2.15 -0.33
C MET A 88 14.50 3.19 -0.22
N ASP A 89 14.78 3.96 -1.27
CA ASP A 89 15.89 4.91 -1.29
C ASP A 89 15.47 6.25 -0.68
N ARG A 90 16.01 6.61 0.49
CA ARG A 90 15.69 7.86 1.21
C ARG A 90 15.93 9.14 0.40
N GLU A 91 16.76 9.07 -0.64
CA GLU A 91 17.02 10.22 -1.53
C GLU A 91 15.90 10.43 -2.57
N LYS A 92 15.11 9.39 -2.84
CA LYS A 92 14.12 9.36 -3.93
C LYS A 92 12.69 9.27 -3.42
N VAL A 93 12.48 8.85 -2.18
CA VAL A 93 11.17 8.51 -1.64
C VAL A 93 10.76 9.53 -0.59
N THR A 94 9.62 10.17 -0.82
CA THR A 94 8.90 10.94 0.21
C THR A 94 7.75 10.11 0.77
N LYS A 95 7.29 10.47 1.97
CA LYS A 95 6.14 9.84 2.62
C LYS A 95 4.92 9.82 1.71
N SER A 96 4.63 10.95 1.09
CA SER A 96 3.51 11.12 0.15
C SER A 96 3.65 10.19 -1.07
N SER A 97 4.82 10.19 -1.72
CA SER A 97 5.06 9.37 -2.91
C SER A 97 4.94 7.85 -2.65
N ALA A 98 5.44 7.38 -1.50
CA ALA A 98 5.36 5.98 -1.10
C ALA A 98 3.91 5.54 -0.89
N GLN A 99 3.15 6.32 -0.12
CA GLN A 99 1.77 5.98 0.23
C GLN A 99 0.81 6.13 -0.94
N THR A 100 0.96 7.16 -1.79
CA THR A 100 0.14 7.34 -3.00
C THR A 100 0.20 6.12 -3.91
N GLY A 101 1.41 5.62 -4.21
CA GLY A 101 1.59 4.43 -5.04
C GLY A 101 0.98 3.18 -4.40
N PHE A 102 1.27 2.96 -3.12
CA PHE A 102 0.81 1.76 -2.41
C PHE A 102 -0.72 1.73 -2.26
N LEU A 103 -1.35 2.86 -1.93
CA LEU A 103 -2.80 2.99 -1.85
C LEU A 103 -3.49 2.70 -3.18
N LYS A 104 -3.00 3.34 -4.25
CA LYS A 104 -3.61 3.29 -5.58
C LYS A 104 -3.49 1.92 -6.23
N PHE A 105 -2.35 1.27 -6.10
CA PHE A 105 -2.05 0.04 -6.84
C PHE A 105 -2.17 -1.25 -6.02
N VAL A 106 -2.15 -1.16 -4.68
CA VAL A 106 -2.23 -2.34 -3.80
C VAL A 106 -3.49 -2.32 -2.94
N LEU A 107 -3.64 -1.34 -2.04
CA LEU A 107 -4.73 -1.39 -1.04
C LEU A 107 -6.09 -1.23 -1.67
N ILE A 108 -6.34 -0.15 -2.42
CA ILE A 108 -7.68 0.12 -2.97
C ILE A 108 -8.16 -1.04 -3.86
N PRO A 109 -7.39 -1.57 -4.82
CA PRO A 109 -7.82 -2.72 -5.63
C PRO A 109 -8.10 -3.98 -4.80
N MET A 110 -7.30 -4.24 -3.77
CA MET A 110 -7.49 -5.39 -2.89
C MET A 110 -8.78 -5.27 -2.08
N PHE A 111 -8.99 -4.14 -1.40
CA PHE A 111 -10.19 -3.90 -0.60
C PHE A 111 -11.47 -3.82 -1.45
N GLN A 112 -11.40 -3.23 -2.65
CA GLN A 112 -12.52 -3.24 -3.61
C GLN A 112 -12.88 -4.66 -4.07
N THR A 113 -11.87 -5.53 -4.24
CA THR A 113 -12.14 -6.94 -4.59
C THR A 113 -12.91 -7.64 -3.48
N VAL A 114 -12.55 -7.41 -2.21
CA VAL A 114 -13.30 -7.96 -1.06
C VAL A 114 -14.68 -7.31 -0.93
N ALA A 115 -14.82 -6.03 -1.26
CA ALA A 115 -16.08 -5.31 -1.22
C ALA A 115 -17.15 -5.87 -2.19
N LYS A 116 -16.74 -6.53 -3.29
CA LYS A 116 -17.66 -7.27 -4.16
C LYS A 116 -18.37 -8.42 -3.45
N ILE A 117 -17.79 -8.95 -2.37
CA ILE A 117 -18.37 -10.02 -1.53
C ILE A 117 -19.07 -9.42 -0.31
N PHE A 118 -18.47 -8.40 0.30
CA PHE A 118 -19.00 -7.71 1.48
C PHE A 118 -19.15 -6.21 1.21
N PRO A 119 -20.30 -5.75 0.70
CA PRO A 119 -20.48 -4.35 0.27
C PRO A 119 -20.19 -3.30 1.35
N ILE A 120 -20.40 -3.64 2.63
CA ILE A 120 -20.06 -2.77 3.77
C ILE A 120 -18.58 -2.37 3.82
N ILE A 121 -17.67 -3.15 3.22
CA ILE A 121 -16.25 -2.79 3.12
C ILE A 121 -16.05 -1.60 2.19
N ASP A 122 -16.87 -1.42 1.15
CA ASP A 122 -16.76 -0.26 0.27
C ASP A 122 -17.10 1.02 1.06
N GLU A 123 -18.22 0.99 1.77
CA GLU A 123 -18.74 2.13 2.54
C GLU A 123 -17.77 2.56 3.64
N ILE A 124 -17.20 1.61 4.38
CA ILE A 124 -16.39 1.90 5.55
C ILE A 124 -14.90 2.00 5.19
N MET A 125 -14.33 0.99 4.53
CA MET A 125 -12.88 0.87 4.40
C MET A 125 -12.35 1.49 3.11
N VAL A 126 -13.00 1.22 1.97
CA VAL A 126 -12.56 1.78 0.68
C VAL A 126 -12.73 3.30 0.68
N THR A 127 -13.80 3.83 1.27
CA THR A 127 -13.97 5.27 1.46
C THR A 127 -12.81 5.88 2.24
N GLN A 128 -12.39 5.28 3.36
CA GLN A 128 -11.25 5.79 4.16
C GLN A 128 -9.94 5.75 3.36
N LEU A 129 -9.69 4.67 2.62
CA LEU A 129 -8.50 4.56 1.76
C LEU A 129 -8.46 5.62 0.66
N LYS A 130 -9.62 5.99 0.10
CA LYS A 130 -9.72 7.08 -0.90
C LYS A 130 -9.44 8.45 -0.28
N VAL A 131 -9.94 8.69 0.94
CA VAL A 131 -9.64 9.93 1.69
C VAL A 131 -8.14 10.03 2.01
N ALA A 132 -7.53 8.92 2.46
CA ALA A 132 -6.09 8.87 2.69
C ALA A 132 -5.29 9.14 1.40
N LEU A 133 -5.72 8.53 0.28
CA LEU A 133 -5.08 8.74 -1.03
C LEU A 133 -5.14 10.21 -1.46
N GLU A 134 -6.31 10.84 -1.38
CA GLU A 134 -6.48 12.27 -1.71
C GLU A 134 -5.54 13.13 -0.87
N ARG A 135 -5.44 12.87 0.44
CA ARG A 135 -4.54 13.62 1.31
C ARG A 135 -3.06 13.43 0.96
N TYR A 136 -2.63 12.22 0.61
CA TYR A 136 -1.25 11.99 0.18
C TYR A 136 -0.96 12.59 -1.20
N GLU A 137 -1.93 12.64 -2.12
CA GLU A 137 -1.80 13.33 -3.41
C GLU A 137 -1.68 14.86 -3.20
N GLU A 138 -2.42 15.45 -2.26
CA GLU A 138 -2.27 16.86 -1.86
C GLU A 138 -0.87 17.14 -1.26
N LEU A 139 -0.44 16.33 -0.29
CA LEU A 139 0.89 16.45 0.32
C LEU A 139 2.00 16.35 -0.72
N GLN A 140 1.87 15.43 -1.68
CA GLN A 140 2.83 15.28 -2.76
C GLN A 140 2.90 16.54 -3.63
N ALA A 141 1.75 17.13 -3.96
CA ALA A 141 1.69 18.37 -4.74
C ALA A 141 2.30 19.57 -3.97
N GLU A 142 2.10 19.64 -2.66
CA GLU A 142 2.73 20.64 -1.77
C GLU A 142 4.26 20.49 -1.78
N GLU A 143 4.77 19.28 -1.55
CA GLU A 143 6.21 18.97 -1.57
C GLU A 143 6.87 19.31 -2.92
N GLU A 144 6.21 18.98 -4.04
CA GLU A 144 6.69 19.32 -5.39
C GLU A 144 6.68 20.83 -5.64
N GLY A 145 5.68 21.54 -5.13
CA GLY A 145 5.57 22.99 -5.22
C GLY A 145 6.68 23.71 -4.47
N GLU A 146 7.01 23.24 -3.26
CA GLU A 146 8.12 23.78 -2.45
C GLU A 146 9.49 23.52 -3.09
N ARG A 147 9.72 22.31 -3.62
CA ARG A 147 10.96 21.99 -4.36
C ARG A 147 11.19 22.91 -5.55
N LYS A 148 10.14 23.18 -6.34
CA LYS A 148 10.23 24.08 -7.51
C LYS A 148 10.54 25.52 -7.10
N LYS A 149 9.91 26.02 -6.03
CA LYS A 149 10.21 27.36 -5.49
C LYS A 149 11.66 27.44 -4.99
N SER A 150 12.14 26.43 -4.27
CA SER A 150 13.53 26.41 -3.78
C SER A 150 14.54 26.38 -4.92
N SER A 151 14.29 25.63 -6.00
CA SER A 151 15.16 25.60 -7.18
C SER A 151 15.21 26.95 -7.89
N ALA A 152 14.05 27.60 -8.08
CA ALA A 152 13.98 28.90 -8.75
C ALA A 152 14.73 30.01 -7.98
N ILE A 153 14.72 29.98 -6.64
CA ILE A 153 15.47 30.93 -5.81
C ILE A 153 16.98 30.74 -5.95
N ILE A 154 17.46 29.50 -6.13
CA ILE A 154 18.89 29.21 -6.33
C ILE A 154 19.32 29.70 -7.71
N ASP A 155 18.52 29.45 -8.75
CA ASP A 155 18.82 29.87 -10.13
C ASP A 155 18.80 31.41 -10.31
N GLU A 156 18.08 32.15 -9.45
CA GLU A 156 18.07 33.63 -9.45
C GLU A 156 19.23 34.25 -8.64
N ALA A 157 19.97 33.45 -7.86
CA ALA A 157 21.06 33.92 -6.99
C ALA A 157 22.46 33.77 -7.62
N ASP A 158 22.58 33.06 -8.74
CA ASP A 158 23.79 32.87 -9.56
C ASP A 158 23.79 33.77 -10.83
#